data_AF-A0A0U3S9P7-F1
#
_entry.id   AF-A0A0U3S9P7-F1
#
_cell.length_a   1.000
_cell.length_b   1.000
_cell.length_c   1.000
_cell.angle_alpha   90.00
_cell.angle_beta   90.00
_cell.angle_gamma   90.00
#
_symmetry.space_group_name_H-M   'P 1'
#
loop_
_entity.id
_entity.type
_entity.pdbx_description
1 polymer ?
#
loop_
_entity_poly.entity_id
_entity_poly.type
_entity_poly.pdbx_seq_one_letter_code
_entity_poly.pdbx_strand_id
1 'polypeptide(L)' 'LLETLSKSGGRNNNGCITTRHIGGGHKKLYRLIDFKRNKDGIPAVVERLE' A
#
# COMPACT_ATOMS: atom_id res chain seq x y z
N LEU A 1 -4.07 -7.05 8.80
CA LEU A 1 -3.90 -6.99 7.33
C LEU A 1 -3.96 -5.57 6.77
N LEU A 2 -4.52 -4.58 7.48
CA LEU A 2 -4.52 -3.19 7.03
C LEU A 2 -3.55 -2.34 7.84
N GLU A 3 -2.79 -1.49 7.17
CA GLU A 3 -1.87 -0.51 7.77
C GLU A 3 -2.22 0.92 7.34
N THR A 4 -1.75 1.91 8.10
CA THR A 4 -1.96 3.32 7.79
C THR A 4 -1.05 3.76 6.64
N LEU A 5 -1.67 4.19 5.53
CA LEU A 5 -0.92 4.76 4.41
C LEU A 5 -0.88 6.29 4.54
N SER A 6 0.27 6.83 4.92
CA SER A 6 0.51 8.27 4.85
C SER A 6 0.77 8.69 3.41
N LYS A 7 0.11 9.78 2.97
CA LYS A 7 0.30 10.32 1.63
C LYS A 7 1.47 11.29 1.63
N SER A 8 2.41 11.11 0.71
CA SER A 8 3.52 12.04 0.50
C SER A 8 3.08 13.38 -0.11
N GLY A 9 1.92 13.41 -0.81
CA GLY A 9 1.42 14.61 -1.47
C GLY A 9 2.41 15.19 -2.49
N GLY A 10 3.16 14.31 -3.17
CA GLY A 10 4.17 14.67 -4.17
C GLY A 10 5.47 15.24 -3.62
N ARG A 11 5.65 15.23 -2.29
CA ARG A 11 6.84 15.76 -1.61
C ARG A 11 7.84 14.67 -1.22
N ASN A 12 9.12 15.04 -1.18
CA ASN A 12 10.19 14.21 -0.61
C ASN A 12 10.42 14.50 0.88
N ASN A 13 11.41 13.84 1.47
CA ASN A 13 11.83 14.02 2.87
C ASN A 13 12.31 15.43 3.23
N ASN A 14 12.81 16.20 2.26
CA ASN A 14 13.19 17.62 2.46
C ASN A 14 11.98 18.57 2.32
N GLY A 15 10.78 18.06 2.08
CA GLY A 15 9.55 18.84 1.92
C GLY A 15 9.36 19.45 0.53
N CYS A 16 10.31 19.23 -0.40
CA CYS A 16 10.23 19.74 -1.77
C CYS A 16 9.27 18.91 -2.62
N ILE A 17 8.48 19.57 -3.47
CA ILE A 17 7.65 18.89 -4.47
C ILE A 17 8.59 18.30 -5.53
N THR A 18 8.69 16.97 -5.58
CA THR A 18 9.47 16.25 -6.60
C THR A 18 8.58 15.74 -7.73
N THR A 19 7.28 15.62 -7.48
CA THR A 19 6.30 15.15 -8.46
C THR A 19 5.07 16.06 -8.45
N ARG A 20 4.70 16.56 -9.63
CA ARG A 20 3.54 17.47 -9.80
C ARG A 20 2.23 16.70 -9.86
N HIS A 21 1.13 17.40 -9.60
CA HIS A 21 -0.25 16.87 -9.65
C HIS A 21 -0.56 15.71 -8.69
N ILE A 22 0.23 15.54 -7.63
CA ILE A 22 -0.01 14.53 -6.59
C ILE A 22 -0.36 15.25 -5.29
N GLY A 23 -1.61 15.13 -4.85
CA GLY A 23 -2.09 15.74 -3.61
C GLY A 23 -3.60 15.60 -3.45
N GLY A 24 -4.08 15.45 -2.22
CA GLY A 24 -5.51 15.31 -1.92
C GLY A 24 -6.08 13.88 -2.07
N GLY A 25 -7.42 13.80 -2.15
CA GLY A 25 -8.21 12.56 -2.23
C GLY A 25 -8.47 11.87 -0.88
N HIS A 26 -9.39 10.89 -0.87
CA HIS A 26 -9.78 10.16 0.34
C HIS A 26 -8.63 9.37 0.97
N LYS A 27 -8.65 9.23 2.31
CA LYS A 27 -7.67 8.43 3.06
C LYS A 27 -7.76 6.97 2.61
N LYS A 28 -6.61 6.35 2.37
CA LYS A 28 -6.52 4.92 2.00
C LYS A 28 -5.80 4.16 3.11
N LEU A 29 -6.17 2.91 3.29
CA LEU A 29 -5.42 1.96 4.11
C LEU A 29 -4.62 1.07 3.18
N TYR A 30 -3.40 0.72 3.59
CA TYR A 30 -2.55 -0.20 2.84
C TYR A 30 -2.95 -1.62 3.16
N ARG A 31 -3.20 -2.44 2.14
CA ARG A 31 -3.42 -3.89 2.30
C ARG A 31 -2.06 -4.57 2.26
N LEU A 32 -1.72 -5.26 3.35
CA LEU A 32 -0.55 -6.12 3.41
C LEU A 32 -0.77 -7.32 2.50
N ILE A 33 -0.07 -7.33 1.36
CA ILE A 33 -0.10 -8.43 0.39
C ILE A 33 1.16 -9.26 0.56
N ASP A 34 1.01 -10.57 0.68
CA ASP A 34 2.13 -11.51 0.65
C ASP A 34 2.59 -11.73 -0.80
N PHE A 35 3.53 -10.90 -1.24
CA PHE A 35 4.11 -11.01 -2.59
C PHE A 35 5.13 -12.15 -2.72
N LYS A 36 5.71 -12.63 -1.61
CA LYS A 36 6.78 -13.63 -1.66
C LYS A 36 6.24 -15.06 -1.65
N ARG A 37 5.08 -15.28 -1.02
CA ARG A 37 4.44 -16.60 -0.89
C ARG A 37 5.39 -17.69 -0.40
N ASN A 38 6.20 -17.39 0.63
CA ASN A 38 7.22 -18.30 1.19
C ASN A 38 6.64 -19.55 1.89
N LYS A 39 5.35 -19.85 1.74
CA LYS A 39 4.66 -20.99 2.37
C LYS A 39 4.53 -22.13 1.38
N ASP A 40 5.66 -22.61 0.90
CA ASP A 40 5.72 -23.71 -0.08
C ASP A 40 5.19 -25.00 0.54
N GLY A 41 4.37 -25.74 -0.22
CA GLY A 41 3.79 -27.01 0.22
C GLY A 41 2.58 -26.91 1.16
N ILE A 42 2.16 -25.70 1.56
CA ILE A 42 0.96 -25.49 2.36
C ILE A 42 -0.21 -25.12 1.42
N PRO A 43 -1.26 -25.96 1.31
CA PRO A 43 -2.43 -25.60 0.53
C PRO A 43 -3.18 -24.44 1.22
N ALA A 44 -3.71 -23.51 0.41
CA ALA A 44 -4.54 -22.41 0.88
C ALA A 44 -5.87 -22.42 0.13
N VAL A 45 -6.96 -22.10 0.83
CA VAL A 45 -8.30 -21.93 0.25
C VAL A 45 -8.55 -20.44 0.03
N VAL A 46 -9.12 -20.09 -1.11
CA VAL A 46 -9.50 -18.70 -1.40
C VAL A 46 -10.77 -18.38 -0.62
N GLU A 47 -10.67 -17.48 0.36
CA GLU A 47 -11.81 -17.06 1.17
C GLU A 47 -12.75 -16.11 0.41
N ARG A 48 -12.20 -15.06 -0.22
CA ARG A 48 -12.96 -14.02 -0.94
C ARG A 48 -12.09 -13.17 -1.86
N LEU A 49 -12.74 -12.42 -2.76
CA LEU A 49 -12.10 -11.43 -3.65
C LEU A 49 -12.47 -10.01 -3.18
N GLU A 50 -11.48 -9.10 -3.06
CA GLU A 50 -11.61 -7.73 -2.50
C GLU A 50 -10.83 -6.63 -3.26
#